data_AF-A0A2U1PD27-F1
#
_entry.id   AF-A0A2U1PD27-F1
#
_cell.length_a   1.000
_cell.length_b   1.000
_cell.length_c   1.000
_cell.angle_alpha   90.00
_cell.angle_beta   90.00
_cell.angle_gamma   90.00
#
_symmetry.space_group_name_H-M   'P 1'
#
loop_
_entity.id
_entity.type
_entity.pdbx_description
1 polymer ?
#
loop_
_entity_poly.entity_id
_entity_poly.type
_entity_poly.pdbx_seq_one_letter_code
_entity_poly.pdbx_strand_id
1 'polypeptide(L)'
;MTITIHDHSDTHRYYDVTFFDKTINTLVTDTPSSVDRWISKIKHIHRYCLDNLVVGLDVEWRPNTNRYVQNPVAILQLCVGRNCLIYQIMDLAVEEFGAKELRNTGLKGLTGWVLGKELDKPKHVTMSRWDEEWLTLDQVQYACVDAYLSFEIGRSLIYGD
;
A
#
# COMPACT_ATOMS: atom_id res chain seq x y z
N MET A 1 11.01 4.10 25.48
CA MET A 1 9.96 3.63 24.55
C MET A 1 10.46 2.34 23.93
N THR A 2 9.79 1.23 24.17
CA THR A 2 10.24 -0.08 23.69
C THR A 2 9.22 -0.59 22.70
N ILE A 3 9.63 -0.74 21.44
CA ILE A 3 8.87 -1.46 20.43
C ILE A 3 9.42 -2.89 20.44
N THR A 4 8.56 -3.88 20.65
CA THR A 4 8.94 -5.29 20.54
C THR A 4 8.15 -5.94 19.41
N ILE A 5 8.78 -6.90 18.75
CA ILE A 5 8.17 -7.69 17.68
C ILE A 5 8.29 -9.17 18.04
N HIS A 6 7.18 -9.88 17.92
CA HIS A 6 7.14 -11.33 18.03
C HIS A 6 6.73 -11.91 16.67
N ASP A 7 7.55 -12.80 16.11
CA ASP A 7 7.25 -13.53 14.88
C ASP A 7 6.56 -14.86 15.24
N HIS A 8 5.39 -15.10 14.65
CA HIS A 8 4.55 -16.25 15.00
C HIS A 8 4.71 -17.45 14.06
N SER A 9 5.60 -17.43 13.05
CA SER A 9 5.73 -18.57 12.13
C SER A 9 7.15 -18.88 11.62
N ASP A 10 7.35 -20.13 11.20
CA ASP A 10 8.48 -20.57 10.36
C ASP A 10 8.48 -19.87 8.97
N THR A 11 7.39 -19.20 8.61
CA THR A 11 7.19 -18.54 7.30
C THR A 11 7.35 -17.02 7.33
N HIS A 12 7.60 -16.40 8.50
CA HIS A 12 7.82 -14.95 8.63
C HIS A 12 6.68 -14.11 8.01
N ARG A 13 5.41 -14.40 8.36
CA ARG A 13 4.22 -13.72 7.80
C ARG A 13 3.33 -13.05 8.84
N TYR A 14 3.31 -13.53 10.08
CA TYR A 14 2.45 -13.01 11.12
C TYR A 14 3.30 -12.47 12.27
N TYR A 15 3.04 -11.22 12.62
CA TYR A 15 3.80 -10.48 13.62
C TYR A 15 2.89 -9.84 14.65
N ASP A 16 3.27 -9.92 15.91
CA ASP A 16 2.72 -9.07 16.95
C ASP A 16 3.72 -7.95 17.24
N VAL A 17 3.35 -6.73 16.85
CA VAL A 17 4.15 -5.52 17.12
C VAL A 17 3.55 -4.84 18.35
N THR A 18 4.32 -4.79 19.44
CA THR A 18 3.90 -4.12 20.66
C THR A 18 4.39 -2.68 20.64
N PHE A 19 3.45 -1.76 20.74
CA PHE A 19 3.67 -0.32 20.80
C PHE A 19 2.90 0.24 22.00
N PHE A 20 3.64 0.68 23.03
CA PHE A 20 3.09 0.91 24.37
C PHE A 20 2.43 -0.36 24.94
N ASP A 21 1.24 -0.23 25.54
CA ASP A 21 0.39 -1.29 26.09
C ASP A 21 -0.55 -1.91 25.03
N LYS A 22 -0.30 -1.63 23.74
CA LYS A 22 -1.11 -2.11 22.62
C LYS A 22 -0.31 -3.09 21.78
N THR A 23 -0.89 -4.25 21.50
CA THR A 23 -0.38 -5.21 20.54
C THR A 23 -1.09 -5.04 19.21
N ILE A 24 -0.32 -4.91 18.13
CA ILE A 24 -0.79 -4.79 16.76
C ILE A 24 -0.55 -6.13 16.07
N ASN A 25 -1.63 -6.81 15.66
CA ASN A 25 -1.56 -8.04 14.90
C ASN A 25 -1.34 -7.71 13.42
N THR A 26 -0.19 -8.09 12.88
CA THR A 26 0.26 -7.69 11.54
C THR A 26 0.41 -8.90 10.64
N LEU A 27 -0.24 -8.88 9.48
CA LEU A 27 0.02 -9.81 8.38
C LEU A 27 0.91 -9.11 7.35
N VAL A 28 2.05 -9.73 7.01
CA VAL A 28 2.89 -9.36 5.87
C VAL A 28 2.71 -10.41 4.78
N THR A 29 2.38 -10.00 3.56
CA THR A 29 2.16 -10.93 2.46
C THR A 29 2.33 -10.28 1.10
N ASP A 30 2.66 -11.06 0.08
CA ASP A 30 2.52 -10.79 -1.35
C ASP A 30 1.35 -11.57 -1.97
N THR A 31 0.70 -12.44 -1.20
CA THR A 31 -0.23 -13.46 -1.69
C THR A 31 -1.68 -12.95 -1.65
N PRO A 32 -2.39 -12.83 -2.79
CA PRO A 32 -3.77 -12.31 -2.85
C PRO A 32 -4.76 -13.04 -1.92
N SER A 33 -4.73 -14.37 -1.87
CA SER A 33 -5.63 -15.15 -1.01
C SER A 33 -5.43 -14.90 0.50
N SER A 34 -4.23 -14.48 0.91
CA SER A 34 -3.98 -14.07 2.30
C SER A 34 -4.60 -12.70 2.61
N VAL A 35 -4.62 -11.81 1.62
CA VAL A 35 -5.33 -10.51 1.69
C VAL A 35 -6.83 -10.74 1.83
N ASP A 36 -7.44 -11.60 1.01
CA ASP A 36 -8.88 -11.91 1.10
C ASP A 36 -9.28 -12.48 2.46
N ARG A 37 -8.44 -13.37 3.02
CA ARG A 37 -8.64 -13.93 4.35
C ARG A 37 -8.53 -12.85 5.43
N TRP A 38 -7.57 -11.92 5.31
CA TRP A 38 -7.46 -10.78 6.22
C TRP A 38 -8.69 -9.88 6.15
N ILE A 39 -9.14 -9.50 4.94
CA ILE A 39 -10.36 -8.69 4.75
C ILE A 39 -11.58 -9.38 5.37
N SER A 40 -11.72 -10.70 5.15
CA SER A 40 -12.81 -11.49 5.72
C SER A 40 -12.77 -11.52 7.24
N LYS A 41 -11.57 -11.66 7.84
CA LYS A 41 -11.35 -11.56 9.29
C LYS A 41 -11.79 -10.19 9.81
N ILE A 42 -11.38 -9.10 9.16
CA ILE A 42 -11.75 -7.73 9.57
C ILE A 42 -13.26 -7.53 9.50
N LYS A 43 -13.89 -7.94 8.38
CA LYS A 43 -15.36 -7.88 8.23
C LYS A 43 -16.08 -8.66 9.33
N HIS A 44 -15.57 -9.83 9.69
CA HIS A 44 -16.15 -10.64 10.75
C HIS A 44 -16.04 -9.99 12.13
N ILE A 45 -14.85 -9.50 12.50
CA ILE A 45 -14.59 -8.88 13.81
C ILE A 45 -15.38 -7.57 13.97
N HIS A 46 -15.53 -6.80 12.88
CA HIS A 46 -16.19 -5.50 12.87
C HIS A 46 -17.62 -5.54 12.33
N ARG A 47 -18.28 -6.72 12.30
CA ARG A 47 -19.59 -6.92 11.65
C ARG A 47 -20.72 -6.00 12.13
N TYR A 48 -20.60 -5.43 13.33
CA TYR A 48 -21.59 -4.52 13.92
C TYR A 48 -21.29 -3.03 13.70
N CYS A 49 -20.18 -2.70 13.05
CA CYS A 49 -19.75 -1.33 12.77
C CYS A 49 -19.11 -1.17 11.39
N LEU A 50 -19.48 -2.03 10.42
CA LEU A 50 -18.93 -1.99 9.06
C LEU A 50 -19.23 -0.68 8.35
N ASP A 51 -20.35 -0.06 8.68
CA ASP A 51 -20.81 1.26 8.20
C ASP A 51 -20.03 2.43 8.81
N ASN A 52 -19.26 2.20 9.88
CA ASN A 52 -18.49 3.20 10.60
C ASN A 52 -17.01 2.79 10.77
N LEU A 53 -16.50 1.97 9.84
CA LEU A 53 -15.14 1.46 9.92
C LEU A 53 -14.11 2.57 9.61
N VAL A 54 -13.11 2.71 10.48
CA VAL A 54 -11.96 3.57 10.23
C VAL A 54 -10.80 2.71 9.74
N VAL A 55 -10.24 3.08 8.59
CA VAL A 55 -9.09 2.41 7.97
C VAL A 55 -7.93 3.40 7.90
N GLY A 56 -6.82 3.08 8.56
CA GLY A 56 -5.54 3.74 8.31
C GLY A 56 -4.94 3.20 7.02
N LEU A 57 -4.45 4.09 6.15
CA LEU A 57 -3.78 3.75 4.90
C LEU A 57 -2.41 4.41 4.88
N ASP A 58 -1.40 3.66 4.47
CA ASP A 58 -0.08 4.20 4.18
C ASP A 58 0.55 3.44 3.00
N VAL A 59 1.43 4.11 2.26
CA VAL A 59 2.12 3.55 1.09
C VAL A 59 3.58 3.91 1.18
N GLU A 60 4.44 2.89 1.25
CA GLU A 60 5.87 3.08 1.37
C GLU A 60 6.58 2.73 0.06
N TRP A 61 7.62 3.49 -0.22
CA TRP A 61 8.34 3.46 -1.48
C TRP A 61 9.73 2.87 -1.29
N ARG A 62 10.26 2.16 -2.30
CA ARG A 62 11.67 1.79 -2.29
C ARG A 62 12.53 3.06 -2.35
N PRO A 63 13.48 3.24 -1.43
CA PRO A 63 14.34 4.42 -1.44
C PRO A 63 15.18 4.43 -2.70
N ASN A 64 15.14 5.56 -3.42
CA ASN A 64 15.99 5.80 -4.57
C ASN A 64 16.97 6.94 -4.26
N THR A 65 18.26 6.68 -4.44
CA THR A 65 19.29 7.72 -4.25
C THR A 65 19.41 8.65 -5.46
N ASN A 66 18.77 8.30 -6.59
CA ASN A 66 18.73 9.12 -7.79
C ASN A 66 17.44 9.97 -7.85
N ARG A 67 17.60 11.30 -7.71
CA ARG A 67 16.52 12.29 -7.74
C ARG A 67 15.72 12.33 -9.06
N TYR A 68 16.24 11.72 -10.13
CA TYR A 68 15.60 11.70 -11.44
C TYR A 68 14.75 10.45 -11.69
N VAL A 69 14.80 9.46 -10.80
CA VAL A 69 14.04 8.21 -10.92
C VAL A 69 12.89 8.25 -9.91
N GLN A 70 11.69 7.85 -10.33
CA GLN A 70 10.55 7.76 -9.42
C GLN A 70 10.79 6.66 -8.39
N ASN A 71 10.42 6.91 -7.13
CA ASN A 71 10.50 5.88 -6.10
C ASN A 71 9.48 4.77 -6.43
N PRO A 72 9.90 3.51 -6.55
CA PRO A 72 8.99 2.40 -6.79
C PRO A 72 8.04 2.19 -5.61
N VAL A 73 6.74 1.98 -5.82
CA VAL A 73 5.86 1.57 -4.71
C VAL A 73 6.37 0.22 -4.21
N ALA A 74 6.61 0.06 -2.91
CA ALA A 74 7.10 -1.20 -2.35
C ALA A 74 5.97 -1.98 -1.67
N ILE A 75 5.25 -1.29 -0.78
CA ILE A 75 4.20 -1.87 0.05
C ILE A 75 2.99 -0.94 0.15
N LEU A 76 1.81 -1.54 0.27
CA LEU A 76 0.58 -0.91 0.73
C LEU A 76 0.31 -1.36 2.15
N GLN A 77 -0.09 -0.46 3.03
CA GLN A 77 -0.39 -0.74 4.43
C GLN A 77 -1.83 -0.35 4.73
N LEU A 78 -2.56 -1.28 5.35
CA LEU A 78 -3.90 -1.03 5.85
C LEU A 78 -3.97 -1.38 7.34
N CYS A 79 -4.60 -0.52 8.13
CA CYS A 79 -4.80 -0.75 9.55
C CYS A 79 -6.27 -0.56 9.93
N VAL A 80 -6.85 -1.55 10.61
CA VAL A 80 -8.20 -1.47 11.18
C VAL A 80 -8.14 -1.90 12.64
N GLY A 81 -8.37 -0.93 13.54
CA GLY A 81 -8.20 -1.12 14.98
C GLY A 81 -6.76 -1.46 15.35
N ARG A 82 -6.51 -2.74 15.66
CA ARG A 82 -5.16 -3.27 15.97
C ARG A 82 -4.72 -4.34 14.97
N ASN A 83 -5.38 -4.44 13.82
CA ASN A 83 -5.01 -5.38 12.78
C ASN A 83 -4.39 -4.61 11.62
N CYS A 84 -3.12 -4.90 11.33
CA CYS A 84 -2.40 -4.37 10.18
C CYS A 84 -2.28 -5.42 9.08
N LEU A 85 -2.34 -4.96 7.84
CA LEU A 85 -1.93 -5.66 6.64
C LEU A 85 -0.78 -4.86 6.02
N ILE A 86 0.32 -5.53 5.73
CA ILE A 86 1.42 -5.02 4.91
C ILE A 86 1.44 -5.87 3.65
N TYR A 87 1.05 -5.27 2.53
CA TYR A 87 0.91 -5.95 1.25
C TYR A 87 2.06 -5.57 0.31
N GLN A 88 2.90 -6.55 -0.03
CA GLN A 88 4.07 -6.41 -0.90
C GLN A 88 3.67 -6.41 -2.39
N ILE A 89 2.91 -5.39 -2.80
CA ILE A 89 2.34 -5.28 -4.15
C ILE A 89 3.38 -5.32 -5.27
N MET A 90 4.62 -4.86 -5.00
CA MET A 90 5.70 -4.89 -5.98
C MET A 90 6.19 -6.31 -6.26
N ASP A 91 6.29 -7.15 -5.23
CA ASP A 91 6.75 -8.52 -5.40
C ASP A 91 5.70 -9.33 -6.18
N LEU A 92 4.42 -9.11 -5.89
CA LEU A 92 3.31 -9.68 -6.65
C LEU A 92 3.35 -9.25 -8.13
N ALA A 93 3.46 -7.95 -8.42
CA ALA A 93 3.51 -7.47 -9.80
C ALA A 93 4.72 -8.04 -10.58
N VAL A 94 5.88 -8.17 -9.94
CA VAL A 94 7.06 -8.79 -10.58
C VAL A 94 6.82 -10.26 -10.91
N GLU A 95 6.12 -10.99 -10.04
CA GLU A 95 5.77 -12.39 -10.27
C GLU A 95 4.75 -12.55 -11.40
N GLU A 96 3.63 -11.82 -11.33
CA GLU A 96 2.53 -11.89 -12.31
C GLU A 96 2.99 -11.55 -13.73
N PHE A 97 3.81 -10.51 -13.88
CA PHE A 97 4.28 -10.06 -15.19
C PHE A 97 5.62 -10.64 -15.62
N GLY A 98 6.30 -11.41 -14.76
CA GLY A 98 7.66 -11.92 -15.02
C GLY A 98 8.71 -10.83 -15.28
N ALA A 99 8.43 -9.57 -14.91
CA ALA A 99 9.15 -8.38 -15.32
C ALA A 99 9.94 -7.77 -14.16
N LYS A 100 11.23 -8.13 -14.04
CA LYS A 100 12.11 -7.64 -12.95
C LYS A 100 12.32 -6.13 -12.98
N GLU A 101 12.17 -5.50 -14.14
CA GLU A 101 12.23 -4.06 -14.35
C GLU A 101 11.17 -3.29 -13.56
N LEU A 102 10.04 -3.92 -13.21
CA LEU A 102 9.00 -3.33 -12.37
C LEU A 102 9.54 -2.86 -11.02
N ARG A 103 10.58 -3.52 -10.49
CA ARG A 103 11.25 -3.15 -9.22
C ARG A 103 11.83 -1.74 -9.24
N ASN A 104 12.00 -1.13 -10.41
CA ASN A 104 12.51 0.21 -10.60
C ASN A 104 11.43 1.20 -11.06
N THR A 105 10.15 0.80 -11.06
CA THR A 105 9.03 1.62 -11.54
C THR A 105 8.24 2.24 -10.39
N GLY A 106 8.06 3.56 -10.43
CA GLY A 106 7.10 4.27 -9.59
C GLY A 106 5.66 3.94 -9.94
N LEU A 107 4.72 4.54 -9.19
CA LEU A 107 3.28 4.37 -9.43
C LEU A 107 2.89 4.61 -10.90
N LYS A 108 3.50 5.59 -11.58
CA LYS A 108 3.29 5.82 -13.02
C LYS A 108 3.61 4.58 -13.87
N GLY A 109 4.73 3.92 -13.61
CA GLY A 109 5.14 2.75 -14.37
C GLY A 109 4.24 1.55 -14.07
N LEU A 110 3.92 1.31 -12.80
CA LEU A 110 2.96 0.27 -12.40
C LEU A 110 1.60 0.47 -13.06
N THR A 111 1.08 1.71 -13.12
CA THR A 111 -0.15 2.02 -13.84
C THR A 111 -0.07 1.65 -15.34
N GLY A 112 1.07 1.88 -15.98
CA GLY A 112 1.29 1.49 -17.36
C GLY A 112 1.29 -0.03 -17.57
N TRP A 113 1.95 -0.77 -16.68
CA TRP A 113 2.05 -2.23 -16.78
C TRP A 113 0.75 -2.95 -16.41
N VAL A 114 0.16 -2.58 -15.26
CA VAL A 114 -1.00 -3.28 -14.70
C VAL A 114 -2.29 -2.84 -15.37
N LEU A 115 -2.46 -1.54 -15.64
CA LEU A 115 -3.72 -0.99 -16.15
C LEU A 115 -3.66 -0.63 -17.65
N GLY A 116 -2.49 -0.71 -18.28
CA GLY A 116 -2.31 -0.29 -19.68
C GLY A 116 -2.54 1.22 -19.89
N LYS A 117 -2.37 2.05 -18.85
CA LYS A 117 -2.64 3.50 -18.90
C LYS A 117 -1.36 4.31 -18.76
N GLU A 118 -1.22 5.32 -19.62
CA GLU A 118 -0.16 6.32 -19.44
C GLU A 118 -0.62 7.41 -18.47
N LEU A 119 0.21 7.68 -17.47
CA LEU A 119 -0.02 8.71 -16.47
C LEU A 119 1.04 9.80 -16.60
N ASP A 120 0.61 11.06 -16.76
CA ASP A 120 1.51 12.19 -16.57
C ASP A 120 1.45 12.67 -15.11
N LYS A 121 2.62 12.75 -14.48
CA LYS A 121 2.77 13.20 -13.10
C LYS A 121 3.60 14.49 -13.10
N PRO A 122 2.96 15.67 -13.06
CA PRO A 122 3.67 16.93 -13.12
C PRO A 122 4.62 17.08 -11.92
N LYS A 123 5.93 17.17 -12.18
CA LYS A 123 6.96 17.27 -11.13
C LYS A 123 6.76 18.47 -10.20
N HIS A 124 6.22 19.57 -10.72
CA HIS A 124 5.95 20.76 -9.93
C HIS A 124 4.90 20.52 -8.84
N VAL A 125 3.97 19.57 -9.04
CA VAL A 125 2.98 19.17 -8.03
C VAL A 125 3.59 18.15 -7.08
N THR A 126 4.28 17.12 -7.59
CA THR A 126 4.92 16.09 -6.75
C THR A 126 5.86 16.69 -5.70
N MET A 127 6.59 17.74 -6.06
CA MET A 127 7.55 18.43 -5.20
C MET A 127 7.02 19.76 -4.61
N SER A 128 5.70 19.98 -4.68
CA SER A 128 5.06 21.19 -4.12
C SER A 128 5.01 21.15 -2.58
N ARG A 129 4.62 22.27 -1.98
CA ARG A 129 4.38 22.36 -0.54
C ARG A 129 3.06 21.68 -0.16
N TRP A 130 3.15 20.46 0.35
CA TRP A 130 2.00 19.67 0.82
C TRP A 130 1.55 20.03 2.24
N ASP A 131 2.29 20.91 2.92
CA ASP A 131 2.02 21.44 4.27
C ASP A 131 1.24 22.76 4.28
N GLU A 132 0.73 23.19 3.11
CA GLU A 132 -0.11 24.40 3.01
C GLU A 132 -1.48 24.18 3.66
N GLU A 133 -2.05 25.24 4.24
CA GLU A 133 -3.38 25.20 4.88
C GLU A 133 -4.49 24.77 3.90
N TRP A 134 -4.36 25.19 2.64
CA TRP A 134 -5.29 24.87 1.57
C TRP A 134 -4.53 24.33 0.37
N LEU A 135 -4.88 23.11 -0.06
CA LEU A 135 -4.31 22.52 -1.26
C LEU A 135 -4.82 23.22 -2.51
N THR A 136 -3.93 23.39 -3.49
CA THR A 136 -4.30 23.82 -4.84
C THR A 136 -5.12 22.74 -5.56
N LEU A 137 -5.88 23.13 -6.59
CA LEU A 137 -6.65 22.16 -7.39
C LEU A 137 -5.76 21.07 -8.00
N ASP A 138 -4.55 21.42 -8.42
CA ASP A 138 -3.59 20.46 -8.97
C ASP A 138 -3.11 19.45 -7.92
N GLN A 139 -2.86 19.91 -6.67
CA GLN A 139 -2.52 19.01 -5.56
C GLN A 139 -3.68 18.09 -5.18
N VAL A 140 -4.90 18.61 -5.14
CA VAL A 140 -6.11 17.79 -4.90
C VAL A 140 -6.25 16.73 -5.97
N GLN A 141 -6.18 17.12 -7.25
CA GLN A 141 -6.27 16.18 -8.37
C GLN A 141 -5.17 15.12 -8.28
N TYR A 142 -3.92 15.54 -8.03
CA TYR A 142 -2.79 14.63 -7.92
C TYR A 142 -2.98 13.60 -6.79
N ALA A 143 -3.33 14.05 -5.59
CA ALA A 143 -3.53 13.17 -4.44
C ALA A 143 -4.68 12.18 -4.67
N CYS A 144 -5.80 12.64 -5.24
CA CYS A 144 -6.94 11.79 -5.57
C CYS A 144 -6.58 10.73 -6.61
N VAL A 145 -5.89 11.12 -7.68
CA VAL A 145 -5.48 10.18 -8.75
C VAL A 145 -4.46 9.17 -8.23
N ASP A 146 -3.48 9.58 -7.42
CA ASP A 146 -2.50 8.66 -6.85
C ASP A 146 -3.14 7.62 -5.93
N ALA A 147 -4.07 8.04 -5.07
CA ALA A 147 -4.82 7.13 -4.22
C ALA A 147 -5.68 6.16 -5.05
N TYR A 148 -6.42 6.66 -6.04
CA TYR A 148 -7.30 5.84 -6.88
C TYR A 148 -6.52 4.82 -7.72
N LEU A 149 -5.41 5.21 -8.32
CA LEU A 149 -4.57 4.30 -9.09
C LEU A 149 -3.93 3.22 -8.23
N SER A 150 -3.55 3.56 -6.98
CA SER A 150 -3.05 2.57 -6.02
C SER A 150 -4.12 1.52 -5.69
N PHE A 151 -5.38 1.95 -5.53
CA PHE A 151 -6.52 1.06 -5.38
C PHE A 151 -6.73 0.19 -6.62
N GLU A 152 -6.78 0.77 -7.82
CA GLU A 152 -7.05 0.02 -9.06
C GLU A 152 -5.94 -1.00 -9.39
N ILE A 153 -4.67 -0.65 -9.16
CA ILE A 153 -3.55 -1.60 -9.29
C ILE A 153 -3.73 -2.77 -8.32
N GLY A 154 -4.00 -2.49 -7.04
CA GLY A 154 -4.28 -3.54 -6.06
C GLY A 154 -5.46 -4.41 -6.46
N ARG A 155 -6.56 -3.79 -6.92
CA ARG A 155 -7.77 -4.50 -7.37
C ARG A 155 -7.48 -5.43 -8.56
N SER A 156 -6.79 -4.94 -9.60
CA SER A 156 -6.47 -5.72 -10.80
C SER A 156 -5.49 -6.86 -10.47
N LEU A 157 -4.47 -6.62 -9.64
CA LEU A 157 -3.55 -7.68 -9.19
C LEU A 157 -4.22 -8.76 -8.32
N ILE A 158 -5.25 -8.42 -7.55
CA ILE A 158 -5.94 -9.38 -6.67
C ILE A 158 -7.03 -10.15 -7.43
N TYR A 159 -7.82 -9.47 -8.26
CA TYR A 159 -9.06 -10.02 -8.83
C TYR A 159 -9.02 -10.23 -10.35
N GLY A 160 -7.98 -9.76 -11.04
CA GLY A 160 -7.95 -9.66 -12.50
C GLY A 160 -8.82 -8.52 -13.03
N ASP A 161 -8.81 -8.37 -14.35
CA ASP A 161 -9.64 -7.40 -15.09
C ASP A 161 -11.09 -7.87 -15.28
#